data_AF-A0A939CCS7-F1
#
_entry.id   AF-A0A939CCS7-F1
#
_cell.length_a   1.000
_cell.length_b   1.000
_cell.length_c   1.000
_cell.angle_alpha   90.00
_cell.angle_beta   90.00
_cell.angle_gamma   90.00
#
_symmetry.space_group_name_H-M   'P 1'
#
loop_
_entity.id
_entity.type
_entity.pdbx_description
1 polymer ?
#
loop_
_entity_poly.entity_id
_entity_poly.type
_entity_poly.pdbx_seq_one_letter_code
_entity_poly.pdbx_strand_id
1 'polypeptide(L)' 'MTPEIITYLICLLTFAYIAVTVFTFVKNRRTGDGYRLRIFYVLAAALVFLLSVYAIATGQTYDDLVTSINDLFQ' A
#
# COMPACT_ATOMS: atom_id res chain seq x y z
N MET A 1 -10.65 -6.32 18.45
CA MET A 1 -10.83 -5.81 17.07
C MET A 1 -10.52 -6.97 16.15
N THR A 2 -11.38 -7.28 15.17
CA THR A 2 -11.13 -8.43 14.28
C THR A 2 -9.94 -8.11 13.37
N PRO A 3 -8.94 -9.00 13.26
CA PRO A 3 -7.71 -8.74 12.48
C PRO A 3 -7.97 -8.53 10.98
N GLU A 4 -9.12 -8.97 10.49
CA GLU A 4 -9.64 -8.65 9.16
C GLU A 4 -9.88 -7.15 8.95
N ILE A 5 -10.41 -6.43 9.95
CA ILE A 5 -10.68 -4.97 9.86
C ILE A 5 -9.38 -4.20 9.65
N ILE A 6 -8.30 -4.63 10.30
CA ILE A 6 -6.98 -4.01 10.16
C ILE A 6 -6.47 -4.21 8.74
N THR A 7 -6.63 -5.41 8.18
CA THR A 7 -6.23 -5.73 6.80
C THR A 7 -6.99 -4.86 5.77
N TYR A 8 -8.30 -4.69 5.95
CA TYR A 8 -9.11 -3.80 5.09
C TYR A 8 -8.71 -2.33 5.22
N LEU A 9 -8.43 -1.86 6.44
CA LEU A 9 -7.95 -0.49 6.69
C LEU A 9 -6.60 -0.23 6.00
N ILE A 10 -5.65 -1.15 6.12
CA ILE A 10 -4.34 -1.05 5.47
C ILE A 10 -4.52 -0.99 3.95
N CYS A 11 -5.35 -1.86 3.39
CA CYS A 11 -5.65 -1.88 1.95
C CYS A 11 -6.27 -0.55 1.49
N LEU A 12 -7.27 -0.03 2.21
CA LEU A 12 -7.94 1.21 1.87
C LEU A 12 -7.03 2.43 1.98
N LEU A 13 -6.21 2.50 3.04
CA LEU A 13 -5.28 3.62 3.26
C LEU A 13 -4.15 3.63 2.22
N THR A 14 -3.58 2.47 1.90
CA THR A 14 -2.53 2.37 0.89
C THR A 14 -3.07 2.67 -0.51
N PHE A 15 -4.27 2.20 -0.85
CA PHE A 15 -4.95 2.57 -2.09
C PHE A 15 -5.18 4.07 -2.19
N ALA A 16 -5.76 4.68 -1.15
CA ALA A 16 -6.03 6.12 -1.12
C ALA A 16 -4.73 6.93 -1.27
N TYR A 17 -3.66 6.53 -0.58
CA TYR A 17 -2.36 7.16 -0.69
C TYR A 17 -1.80 7.10 -2.12
N ILE A 18 -1.83 5.92 -2.76
CA ILE A 18 -1.36 5.74 -4.14
C ILE A 18 -2.22 6.58 -5.09
N ALA A 19 -3.55 6.52 -4.96
CA ALA A 19 -4.48 7.25 -5.81
C ALA A 19 -4.26 8.76 -5.73
N VAL A 20 -4.11 9.32 -4.51
CA VAL A 20 -3.80 10.74 -4.30
C VAL A 20 -2.44 11.09 -4.89
N THR A 21 -1.42 10.27 -4.65
CA THR A 21 -0.06 10.54 -5.15
C THR A 21 -0.02 10.56 -6.68
N VAL A 22 -0.67 9.59 -7.33
CA VAL A 22 -0.80 9.53 -8.80
C VAL A 22 -1.60 10.72 -9.31
N PHE A 23 -2.72 11.06 -8.66
CA PHE A 23 -3.53 12.21 -9.05
C PHE A 23 -2.76 13.53 -8.96
N THR A 24 -2.04 13.77 -7.86
CA THR A 24 -1.22 14.97 -7.68
C THR A 24 -0.07 14.99 -8.68
N PHE A 25 0.56 13.84 -8.97
CA PHE A 25 1.60 13.76 -10.00
C PHE A 25 1.08 14.15 -11.38
N VAL A 26 -0.07 13.59 -11.80
CA VAL A 26 -0.68 13.90 -13.10
C VAL A 26 -1.11 15.36 -13.17
N LYS A 27 -1.70 15.89 -12.09
CA LYS A 27 -2.10 17.30 -11.99
C LYS A 27 -0.90 18.24 -12.10
N ASN A 28 0.15 18.02 -11.32
CA ASN A 28 1.32 18.90 -11.28
C ASN A 28 2.16 18.80 -12.56
N ARG A 29 2.19 17.62 -13.20
CA ARG A 29 2.81 17.47 -14.54
C ARG A 29 2.13 18.36 -15.59
N ARG A 30 0.83 18.65 -15.45
CA ARG A 30 0.09 19.53 -16.37
C ARG A 30 0.24 21.02 -16.04
N THR A 31 0.41 21.40 -14.78
CA THR A 31 0.57 22.81 -14.37
C THR A 31 2.01 23.32 -14.44
N GLY A 32 2.99 22.44 -14.65
CA GLY A 32 4.41 22.83 -14.73
C GLY A 32 5.06 23.10 -13.38
N ASP A 33 4.32 22.95 -12.28
CA ASP A 33 4.85 23.01 -10.93
C ASP A 33 5.73 21.79 -10.66
N GLY A 34 6.97 22.02 -10.25
CA GLY A 34 7.92 20.97 -9.91
C GLY A 34 7.38 20.05 -8.82
N TYR A 35 6.95 18.84 -9.19
CA TYR A 35 6.51 17.82 -8.24
C TYR A 35 7.65 16.84 -7.95
N ARG A 36 8.17 16.86 -6.73
CA ARG A 36 9.09 15.82 -6.24
C ARG A 36 8.30 14.56 -5.87
N LEU A 37 8.15 13.67 -6.85
CA LEU A 37 7.57 12.36 -6.59
C LEU A 37 8.52 11.53 -5.73
N ARG A 38 8.08 11.14 -4.54
CA ARG A 38 8.85 10.29 -3.63
C ARG A 38 8.72 8.82 -4.06
N ILE A 39 9.40 8.45 -5.13
CA ILE A 39 9.29 7.13 -5.80
C ILE A 39 9.40 5.96 -4.82
N PHE A 40 10.35 6.02 -3.88
CA PHE A 40 10.52 4.96 -2.87
C PHE A 40 9.31 4.77 -1.96
N TYR A 41 8.60 5.86 -1.60
CA TYR A 41 7.40 5.77 -0.78
C TYR A 41 6.21 5.21 -1.57
N VAL A 42 6.12 5.53 -2.86
CA VAL A 42 5.10 4.97 -3.76
C VAL A 42 5.32 3.47 -3.96
N LEU A 43 6.57 3.05 -4.15
CA LEU A 43 6.94 1.63 -4.25
C LEU A 43 6.62 0.88 -2.96
N ALA A 44 6.99 1.42 -1.80
CA ALA A 44 6.65 0.83 -0.51
C ALA A 44 5.13 0.71 -0.32
N ALA A 45 4.37 1.76 -0.63
CA ALA A 45 2.92 1.73 -0.54
C ALA A 45 2.30 0.70 -1.51
N ALA A 46 2.84 0.58 -2.73
CA ALA A 46 2.39 -0.42 -3.70
C ALA A 46 2.64 -1.86 -3.22
N LEU A 47 3.79 -2.12 -2.59
CA LEU A 47 4.09 -3.42 -1.98
C LEU A 47 3.12 -3.74 -0.84
N VAL A 48 2.88 -2.80 0.08
CA VAL A 48 1.94 -3.00 1.19
C VAL A 48 0.52 -3.20 0.67
N PHE A 49 0.12 -2.45 -0.36
CA PHE A 49 -1.17 -2.63 -1.03
C PHE A 49 -1.30 -4.03 -1.61
N LEU A 50 -0.31 -4.51 -2.38
CA LEU A 50 -0.32 -5.86 -2.96
C LEU A 50 -0.39 -6.95 -1.88
N LEU A 51 0.38 -6.81 -0.79
CA LEU A 51 0.31 -7.73 0.34
C LEU A 51 -1.07 -7.76 0.98
N SER A 52 -1.68 -6.60 1.19
CA SER A 52 -3.03 -6.52 1.77
C SER A 52 -4.12 -7.08 0.83
N VAL A 53 -4.00 -6.89 -0.48
CA VAL A 53 -4.90 -7.51 -1.48
C VAL A 53 -4.74 -9.02 -1.48
N TYR A 54 -3.50 -9.53 -1.42
CA TYR A 54 -3.22 -10.96 -1.35
C TYR A 54 -3.79 -11.59 -0.07
N ALA A 55 -3.65 -10.92 1.07
CA ALA A 55 -4.25 -11.35 2.35
C ALA A 55 -5.77 -11.55 2.21
N ILE A 56 -6.46 -10.52 1.70
CA ILE A 56 -7.90 -10.52 1.49
C ILE A 56 -8.31 -11.64 0.52
N ALA A 57 -7.56 -11.82 -0.58
CA ALA A 57 -7.87 -12.83 -1.60
C ALA A 57 -7.66 -14.28 -1.10
N THR A 58 -6.72 -14.50 -0.19
CA THR A 58 -6.40 -15.82 0.37
C THR A 58 -7.16 -16.13 1.67
N GLY A 59 -7.95 -15.19 2.18
CA GLY A 59 -8.64 -15.32 3.47
C GLY A 59 -7.69 -15.28 4.66
N GLN A 60 -6.46 -14.79 4.48
CA GLN A 60 -5.46 -14.59 5.52
C GLN A 60 -5.48 -13.14 6.01
N THR A 61 -4.92 -12.89 7.19
CA THR A 61 -4.77 -11.52 7.70
C THR A 61 -3.41 -10.95 7.31
N TYR A 62 -3.29 -9.63 7.28
CA TYR A 62 -2.01 -8.96 7.02
C TYR A 62 -0.91 -9.42 7.99
N ASP A 63 -1.24 -9.62 9.26
CA ASP A 63 -0.30 -10.08 10.30
C ASP A 63 0.23 -11.50 10.01
N ASP A 64 -0.61 -12.40 9.49
CA ASP A 64 -0.17 -13.77 9.14
C ASP A 64 0.89 -13.74 8.03
N LEU A 65 0.70 -12.86 7.04
CA LEU A 65 1.66 -12.67 5.96
C LEU A 65 2.96 -12.04 6.44
N VAL A 66 2.88 -11.02 7.30
CA VAL A 66 4.08 -10.38 7.88
C VAL A 66 4.88 -11.39 8.70
N THR A 67 4.20 -12.24 9.47
CA THR A 67 4.84 -13.30 10.26
C THR A 67 5.51 -14.32 9.35
N SER A 68 4.82 -14.80 8.32
CA SER A 68 5.38 -15.75 7.33
C SER A 68 6.59 -15.20 6.59
N ILE A 69 6.58 -13.90 6.28
CA ILE A 69 7.72 -13.21 5.67
C ILE A 69 8.89 -13.15 6.66
N ASN A 70 8.66 -12.78 7.92
CA ASN A 70 9.71 -12.75 8.93
C ASN A 70 10.36 -14.12 9.14
N ASP A 71 9.56 -15.19 9.16
CA ASP A 71 10.06 -16.56 9.31
C ASP A 71 10.92 -17.01 8.12
N LEU A 72 10.71 -16.46 6.92
CA LEU A 72 11.54 -16.74 5.73
C LEU A 72 12.90 -16.04 5.74
N PHE A 73 13.05 -14.98 6.55
CA PHE A 73 14.28 -14.19 6.64
C PHE A 73 15.10 -14.47 7.92
N GLN A 74 14.61 -15.33 8.81
CA GLN A 74 15.36 -15.90 9.94
C GLN A 74 16.05 -17.21 9.55
#